data_AF-A0A166NY68-F1
#
_entry.id   AF-A0A166NY68-F1
#
_cell.length_a   1.000
_cell.length_b   1.000
_cell.length_c   1.000
_cell.angle_alpha   90.00
_cell.angle_beta   90.00
_cell.angle_gamma   90.00
#
_symmetry.space_group_name_H-M   'P 1'
#
loop_
_entity.id
_entity.type
_entity.pdbx_description
1 polymer ?
#
loop_
_entity_poly.entity_id
_entity_poly.type
_entity_poly.pdbx_seq_one_letter_code
_entity_poly.pdbx_strand_id
1 'polypeptide(L)'
;MVKRSEPKRYEVEVILAARVDNNGCWEYLVKWFHWAEFWNSWEPAQNVKDCQERLNAFWDHFDAVRPLQDFDKIYDPGFVFGASAHWISEDIYRFTFALFIYKLMQNAKRL
;
A
#
# COMPACT_ATOMS: atom_id res chain seq x y z
N MET A 1 24.91 -9.54 -24.24
CA MET A 1 24.47 -8.87 -22.99
C MET A 1 22.95 -8.75 -23.04
N VAL A 2 22.22 -9.40 -22.14
CA VAL A 2 20.76 -9.24 -22.05
C VAL A 2 20.48 -7.89 -21.38
N LYS A 3 19.86 -6.95 -22.10
CA LYS A 3 19.34 -5.73 -21.48
C LYS A 3 18.22 -6.14 -20.53
N ARG A 4 18.46 -6.05 -19.23
CA ARG A 4 17.40 -6.19 -18.22
C ARG A 4 16.55 -4.92 -18.32
N SER A 5 15.26 -5.05 -18.64
CA SER A 5 14.33 -3.91 -18.63
C SER A 5 14.10 -3.44 -17.19
N GLU A 6 13.98 -2.14 -16.98
CA GLU A 6 13.58 -1.61 -15.69
C GLU A 6 12.18 -2.14 -15.29
N PRO A 7 11.95 -2.38 -13.99
CA PRO A 7 10.63 -2.81 -13.50
C PRO A 7 9.59 -1.71 -13.77
N LYS A 8 8.42 -2.12 -14.27
CA LYS A 8 7.28 -1.22 -14.46
C LYS A 8 6.75 -0.75 -13.11
N ARG A 9 6.41 0.53 -13.01
CA ARG A 9 5.83 1.13 -11.80
C ARG A 9 4.34 1.36 -12.00
N TYR A 10 3.58 1.11 -10.95
CA TYR A 10 2.14 1.28 -10.90
C TYR A 10 1.78 2.05 -9.64
N GLU A 11 0.65 2.76 -9.67
CA GLU A 11 0.19 3.54 -8.53
C GLU A 11 -0.63 2.67 -7.58
N VAL A 12 -0.30 2.73 -6.29
CA VAL A 12 -1.00 2.02 -5.22
C VAL A 12 -2.22 2.84 -4.80
N GLU A 13 -3.39 2.22 -4.90
CA GLU A 13 -4.64 2.83 -4.42
C GLU A 13 -4.76 2.71 -2.91
N VAL A 14 -4.61 1.49 -2.37
CA VAL A 14 -4.66 1.20 -0.93
C VAL A 14 -3.95 -0.12 -0.63
N ILE A 15 -3.41 -0.27 0.58
CA ILE A 15 -2.93 -1.56 1.10
C ILE A 15 -4.10 -2.23 1.82
N LEU A 16 -4.46 -3.43 1.39
CA LEU A 16 -5.60 -4.17 1.92
C LEU A 16 -5.22 -5.04 3.11
N ALA A 17 -4.03 -5.62 3.07
CA ALA A 17 -3.53 -6.51 4.11
C ALA A 17 -2.00 -6.57 4.13
N ALA A 18 -1.45 -7.04 5.25
CA ALA A 18 -0.04 -7.38 5.39
C ALA A 18 0.10 -8.78 5.99
N ARG A 19 1.15 -9.51 5.59
CA ARG A 19 1.50 -10.82 6.16
C ARG A 19 3.01 -11.00 6.23
N VAL A 20 3.44 -11.94 7.06
CA VAL A 20 4.84 -12.38 7.11
C VAL A 20 5.02 -13.62 6.25
N ASP A 21 6.01 -13.61 5.36
CA ASP A 21 6.39 -14.76 4.54
C ASP A 21 7.18 -15.81 5.34
N ASN A 22 7.52 -16.93 4.71
CA ASN A 22 8.29 -17.99 5.36
C ASN A 22 9.72 -17.58 5.73
N ASN A 23 10.21 -16.44 5.24
CA ASN A 23 11.53 -15.89 5.54
C ASN A 23 11.47 -14.79 6.62
N GLY A 24 10.31 -14.53 7.22
CA GLY A 24 10.15 -13.46 8.21
C GLY A 24 10.03 -12.07 7.59
N CYS A 25 9.84 -11.96 6.28
CA CYS A 25 9.73 -10.70 5.56
C CYS A 25 8.27 -10.30 5.32
N TRP A 26 7.99 -8.99 5.34
CA TRP A 26 6.64 -8.48 5.07
C TRP A 26 6.29 -8.57 3.58
N GLU A 27 5.07 -9.05 3.32
CA GLU A 27 4.35 -8.91 2.06
C GLU A 27 3.07 -8.12 2.28
N TYR A 28 2.64 -7.39 1.25
CA TYR A 28 1.48 -6.50 1.29
C TYR A 28 0.51 -6.85 0.16
N LEU A 29 -0.77 -7.01 0.48
CA LEU A 29 -1.82 -7.16 -0.53
C LEU A 29 -2.21 -5.78 -1.05
N VAL A 30 -1.85 -5.51 -2.30
CA VAL A 30 -1.99 -4.19 -2.93
C VAL A 30 -3.27 -4.15 -3.77
N LYS A 31 -4.09 -3.12 -3.56
CA LYS A 31 -5.09 -2.67 -4.53
C LYS A 31 -4.45 -1.66 -5.47
N TRP A 32 -4.42 -1.99 -6.76
CA TRP A 32 -3.81 -1.13 -7.78
C TRP A 32 -4.79 -0.07 -8.28
N PHE A 33 -4.32 1.17 -8.40
CA PHE A 33 -5.14 2.31 -8.82
C PHE A 33 -5.62 2.14 -10.26
N HIS A 34 -6.92 2.33 -10.49
CA HIS A 34 -7.62 2.10 -11.76
C HIS A 34 -7.70 0.65 -12.26
N TRP A 35 -7.23 -0.33 -11.50
CA TRP A 35 -7.40 -1.74 -11.83
C TRP A 35 -8.55 -2.34 -11.02
N ALA A 36 -9.22 -3.35 -11.55
CA ALA A 36 -10.23 -4.09 -10.79
C ALA A 36 -9.57 -4.98 -9.72
N GLU A 37 -10.34 -5.38 -8.71
CA GLU A 37 -9.86 -6.15 -7.55
C GLU A 37 -9.23 -7.50 -7.91
N PHE A 38 -9.60 -8.10 -9.05
CA PHE A 38 -8.99 -9.35 -9.50
C PHE A 38 -7.49 -9.22 -9.85
N TRP A 39 -6.99 -7.99 -10.01
CA TRP A 39 -5.57 -7.69 -10.18
C TRP A 39 -4.82 -7.50 -8.86
N ASN A 40 -5.50 -7.52 -7.72
CA ASN A 40 -4.84 -7.38 -6.42
C ASN A 40 -3.79 -8.47 -6.26
N SER A 41 -2.60 -8.10 -5.79
CA SER A 41 -1.47 -9.01 -5.66
C SER A 41 -0.75 -8.79 -4.34
N TRP A 42 -0.16 -9.87 -3.84
CA TRP A 42 0.80 -9.81 -2.73
C TRP A 42 2.14 -9.36 -3.28
N GLU A 43 2.64 -8.23 -2.79
CA GLU A 43 3.90 -7.64 -3.18
C GLU A 43 4.90 -7.68 -2.00
N PRO A 44 6.16 -8.08 -2.23
CA PRO A 44 7.18 -8.01 -1.19
C PRO A 44 7.41 -6.55 -0.79
N ALA A 45 7.84 -6.31 0.46
CA ALA A 45 8.12 -4.96 0.99
C ALA A 45 9.00 -4.11 0.06
N GLN A 46 9.95 -4.74 -0.65
CA GLN A 46 10.83 -4.05 -1.60
C GLN A 46 10.09 -3.45 -2.81
N ASN A 47 8.97 -4.02 -3.23
CA ASN A 47 8.18 -3.52 -4.37
C ASN A 47 7.35 -2.28 -3.99
N VAL A 48 7.00 -2.13 -2.70
CA VAL A 48 6.16 -1.03 -2.18
C VAL A 48 6.94 -0.02 -1.34
N LYS A 49 8.26 -0.17 -1.21
CA LYS A 49 9.13 0.71 -0.40
C LYS A 49 9.04 2.20 -0.75
N ASP A 50 8.72 2.52 -2.01
CA ASP A 50 8.60 3.90 -2.49
C ASP A 50 7.20 4.50 -2.21
N CYS A 51 6.26 3.69 -1.68
CA CYS A 51 4.87 4.08 -1.37
C CYS A 51 4.67 4.34 0.13
N GLN A 52 5.58 5.11 0.74
CA GLN A 52 5.62 5.28 2.21
C GLN A 52 4.33 5.86 2.80
N GLU A 53 3.63 6.75 2.08
CA GLU A 53 2.36 7.33 2.53
C GLU A 53 1.28 6.25 2.72
N ARG A 54 1.19 5.30 1.78
CA ARG A 54 0.25 4.17 1.85
C ARG A 54 0.61 3.17 2.94
N LEU A 55 1.90 2.88 3.08
CA LEU A 55 2.39 2.00 4.14
C LEU A 55 2.12 2.60 5.52
N ASN A 56 2.36 3.90 5.69
CA ASN A 56 2.07 4.59 6.95
C ASN A 56 0.58 4.56 7.26
N ALA A 57 -0.28 4.95 6.32
CA ALA A 57 -1.74 4.95 6.52
C ALA A 57 -2.25 3.57 6.96
N PHE A 58 -1.76 2.49 6.33
CA PHE A 58 -2.12 1.13 6.71
C PHE A 58 -1.67 0.77 8.13
N TRP A 59 -0.42 1.02 8.49
CA TRP A 59 0.06 0.66 9.83
C TRP A 59 -0.51 1.56 10.93
N ASP A 60 -0.81 2.82 10.62
CA ASP A 60 -1.49 3.74 11.53
C ASP A 60 -2.93 3.27 11.83
N HIS A 61 -3.59 2.54 10.91
CA HIS A 61 -4.90 1.91 11.16
C HIS A 61 -4.86 0.84 12.26
N PHE A 62 -3.73 0.15 12.42
CA PHE A 62 -3.56 -0.93 13.41
C PHE A 62 -2.93 -0.46 14.73
N ASP A 63 -2.94 0.85 14.98
CA ASP A 63 -2.34 1.56 16.11
C ASP A 63 -0.79 1.51 16.17
N ALA A 64 -0.21 2.63 16.63
CA ALA A 64 1.15 3.13 16.44
C ALA A 64 2.35 2.24 16.88
N VAL A 65 2.13 1.00 17.33
CA VAL A 65 3.23 0.04 17.47
C VAL A 65 3.46 -0.58 16.10
N ARG A 66 4.18 0.14 15.22
CA ARG A 66 4.67 -0.46 13.98
C ARG A 66 5.33 -1.79 14.39
N PRO A 67 4.95 -2.92 13.78
CA PRO A 67 5.71 -4.16 13.93
C PRO A 67 7.21 -3.98 13.70
N LEU A 68 7.57 -2.94 12.94
CA LEU A 68 8.93 -2.54 12.61
C LEU A 68 9.72 -1.90 13.78
N GLN A 69 9.08 -1.55 14.90
CA GLN A 69 9.74 -0.94 16.08
C GLN A 69 9.74 -1.85 17.32
N ASP A 70 8.92 -2.90 17.33
CA ASP A 70 8.84 -3.87 18.41
C ASP A 70 9.64 -5.12 18.02
N PHE A 71 10.97 -5.02 18.09
CA PHE A 71 11.91 -6.08 17.66
C PHE A 71 11.75 -7.40 18.43
N ASP A 72 11.09 -7.37 19.58
CA ASP A 72 10.81 -8.56 20.40
C ASP A 72 9.57 -9.32 19.90
N LYS A 73 8.76 -8.71 19.02
CA LYS A 73 7.53 -9.30 18.50
C LYS A 73 7.80 -10.07 17.21
N ILE A 74 7.99 -11.38 17.37
CA ILE A 74 8.08 -12.32 16.25
C ILE A 74 6.65 -12.67 15.80
N TYR A 75 6.37 -12.44 14.51
CA TYR A 75 5.11 -12.83 13.89
C TYR A 75 5.28 -14.17 13.18
N ASP A 76 4.36 -15.10 13.42
CA ASP A 76 4.35 -16.38 12.73
C ASP A 76 4.14 -16.19 11.22
N PRO A 77 4.87 -16.90 10.35
CA PRO A 77 4.61 -16.92 8.92
C PRO A 77 3.13 -17.20 8.64
N GLY A 78 2.54 -16.39 7.76
CA GLY A 78 1.12 -16.48 7.42
C GLY A 78 0.17 -15.77 8.40
N PHE A 79 0.63 -15.18 9.50
CA PHE A 79 -0.19 -14.24 10.27
C PHE A 79 -0.55 -13.03 9.41
N VAL A 80 -1.85 -12.68 9.35
CA VAL A 80 -2.35 -11.63 8.45
C VAL A 80 -3.00 -10.49 9.25
N PHE A 81 -2.59 -9.27 8.93
CA PHE A 81 -3.31 -8.04 9.26
C PHE A 81 -4.21 -7.67 8.09
N GLY A 82 -5.53 -7.87 8.22
CA GLY A 82 -6.50 -7.49 7.20
C GLY A 82 -7.20 -6.19 7.57
N ALA A 83 -7.06 -5.14 6.75
CA ALA A 83 -7.69 -3.86 7.05
C ALA A 83 -9.22 -3.95 6.96
N SER A 84 -9.92 -3.17 7.79
CA SER A 84 -11.38 -3.20 7.77
C SER A 84 -11.94 -2.58 6.48
N ALA A 85 -13.04 -3.14 5.96
CA ALA A 85 -13.69 -2.61 4.75
C ALA A 85 -14.10 -1.13 4.90
N HIS A 86 -14.50 -0.72 6.11
CA HIS A 86 -14.83 0.67 6.41
C HIS A 86 -13.60 1.58 6.26
N TRP A 87 -12.48 1.23 6.90
CA TRP A 87 -11.24 2.00 6.76
C TRP A 87 -10.73 2.02 5.31
N ILE A 88 -10.78 0.89 4.59
CA ILE A 88 -10.40 0.81 3.18
C ILE A 88 -11.21 1.82 2.35
N SER A 89 -12.53 1.83 2.53
CA SER A 89 -13.43 2.76 1.82
C SER A 89 -13.09 4.23 2.13
N GLU A 90 -12.84 4.55 3.40
CA GLU A 90 -12.46 5.90 3.80
C GLU A 90 -11.11 6.35 3.23
N ASP A 91 -10.09 5.49 3.25
CA ASP A 91 -8.76 5.81 2.72
C ASP A 91 -8.81 6.04 1.20
N ILE A 92 -9.52 5.17 0.47
CA ILE A 92 -9.74 5.34 -0.98
C ILE A 92 -10.47 6.65 -1.26
N TYR A 93 -11.52 6.99 -0.49
CA TYR A 93 -12.24 8.25 -0.68
C TYR A 93 -11.32 9.45 -0.44
N ARG A 94 -10.55 9.45 0.65
CA ARG A 94 -9.59 10.53 0.96
C ARG A 94 -8.59 10.72 -0.17
N PHE A 95 -8.02 9.63 -0.68
CA PHE A 95 -7.07 9.67 -1.78
C PHE A 95 -7.69 10.22 -3.08
N THR A 96 -8.81 9.63 -3.51
CA THR A 96 -9.47 10.01 -4.76
C THR A 96 -9.97 11.45 -4.73
N PHE A 97 -10.47 11.91 -3.57
CA PHE A 97 -10.87 13.29 -3.36
C PHE A 97 -9.67 14.24 -3.40
N ALA A 98 -8.55 13.91 -2.74
CA ALA A 98 -7.33 14.71 -2.81
C ALA A 98 -6.80 14.84 -4.25
N LEU A 99 -6.82 13.75 -5.02
CA LEU A 99 -6.47 13.77 -6.44
C LEU A 99 -7.43 14.64 -7.27
N PHE A 100 -8.73 14.59 -6.97
CA PHE A 100 -9.72 15.42 -7.64
C PHE A 100 -9.44 16.92 -7.39
N ILE A 101 -9.23 17.31 -6.13
CA ILE A 101 -8.88 18.69 -5.76
C ILE A 101 -7.57 19.11 -6.42
N TYR A 102 -6.53 18.28 -6.39
CA TYR A 102 -5.27 18.57 -7.05
C TYR A 102 -5.43 18.83 -8.55
N LYS A 103 -6.19 17.98 -9.24
CA LYS A 103 -6.49 18.16 -10.68
C LYS A 103 -7.25 19.47 -10.94
N LEU A 104 -8.22 19.82 -10.11
CA LEU A 104 -8.93 21.10 -10.22
C LEU A 104 -7.97 22.29 -10.06
N MET A 105 -7.09 22.25 -9.04
CA MET A 105 -6.11 23.32 -8.79
C MET A 105 -5.11 23.50 -9.94
N GLN A 106 -4.67 22.40 -10.57
CA GLN A 106 -3.75 22.48 -11.71
C GLN A 106 -4.43 23.04 -12.97
N ASN A 107 -5.71 22.76 -13.18
CA ASN A 107 -6.47 23.34 -14.28
C ASN A 107 -6.70 24.84 -14.08
N ALA A 108 -6.98 25.28 -12.85
CA ALA A 108 -7.18 26.69 -12.53
C ALA A 108 -5.91 27.55 -12.72
N LYS A 109 -4.72 26.99 -12.51
CA LYS A 109 -3.42 27.68 -12.72
C LYS A 109 -3.02 27.79 -14.20
N ARG A 110 -3.69 27.08 -15.11
CA ARG A 110 -3.45 27.11 -16.55
C ARG A 110 -4.35 28.11 -17.28
N LEU A 111 -5.25 28.77 -16.56
CA LEU A 111 -6.13 29.84 -17.03
C LEU A 111 -5.55 31.19 -16.60
#